data_AF-A0A933SI61-F1
#
_entry.id   AF-A0A933SI61-F1
#
_cell.length_a   1.000
_cell.length_b   1.000
_cell.length_c   1.000
_cell.angle_alpha   90.00
_cell.angle_beta   90.00
_cell.angle_gamma   90.00
#
_symmetry.space_group_name_H-M   'P 1'
#
loop_
_entity.id
_entity.type
_entity.pdbx_description
1 polymer ?
#
loop_
_entity_poly.entity_id
_entity_poly.type
_entity_poly.pdbx_seq_one_letter_code
_entity_poly.pdbx_strand_id
1 'polypeptide(L)'
;MPKQVPDVNLLRDYLRGVLDRADHHANNVNEVALAIAGAVVWIKDDKPLEVRAMNGEVKNVLWFWVSGNRYALSYNHDIGQIELREKSTQGKSIASFSKGL
;
A
#
# COMPACT_ATOMS: atom_id res chain seq x y z
N MET A 1 0.78 -12.02 -29.75
CA MET A 1 1.98 -11.40 -29.12
C MET A 1 1.73 -11.32 -27.62
N PRO A 2 2.72 -11.63 -26.75
CA PRO A 2 2.56 -11.53 -25.31
C PRO A 2 2.36 -10.06 -24.89
N LYS A 3 1.45 -9.80 -23.94
CA LYS A 3 1.28 -8.48 -23.31
C LYS A 3 1.92 -8.51 -21.92
N GLN A 4 2.76 -7.53 -21.62
CA GLN A 4 3.33 -7.39 -20.28
C GLN A 4 2.28 -6.84 -19.33
N VAL A 5 2.28 -7.33 -18.10
CA VAL A 5 1.51 -6.74 -16.99
C VAL A 5 2.48 -5.84 -16.22
N PRO A 6 2.43 -4.51 -16.42
CA PRO A 6 3.26 -3.60 -15.64
C PRO A 6 2.87 -3.68 -14.16
N ASP A 7 3.76 -3.21 -13.28
CA ASP A 7 3.53 -3.04 -11.84
C ASP A 7 3.56 -4.31 -10.96
N VAL A 8 3.46 -5.53 -11.50
CA VAL A 8 3.51 -6.76 -10.67
C VAL A 8 4.79 -6.86 -9.85
N ASN A 9 5.93 -6.53 -10.45
CA ASN A 9 7.21 -6.53 -9.74
C ASN A 9 7.25 -5.44 -8.65
N LEU A 10 6.74 -4.25 -8.94
CA LEU A 10 6.70 -3.14 -7.98
C LEU A 10 5.81 -3.47 -6.78
N LEU A 11 4.64 -4.05 -7.03
CA LEU A 11 3.72 -4.50 -5.98
C LEU A 11 4.35 -5.60 -5.13
N ARG A 12 5.03 -6.57 -5.76
CA ARG A 12 5.75 -7.63 -5.05
C ARG A 12 6.83 -7.06 -4.13
N ASP A 13 7.63 -6.12 -4.62
CA ASP A 13 8.74 -5.54 -3.85
C ASP A 13 8.23 -4.65 -2.70
N TYR A 14 7.12 -3.91 -2.93
CA TYR A 14 6.39 -3.22 -1.87
C TYR A 14 5.90 -4.17 -0.78
N LEU A 15 5.22 -5.25 -1.18
CA LEU A 15 4.66 -6.25 -0.27
C LEU A 15 5.75 -6.95 0.55
N ARG A 16 6.88 -7.32 -0.07
CA ARG A 16 8.04 -7.87 0.64
C ARG A 16 8.51 -6.92 1.73
N GLY A 17 8.71 -5.64 1.41
CA GLY A 17 9.13 -4.67 2.42
C GLY A 17 8.10 -4.46 3.54
N VAL A 18 6.80 -4.57 3.25
CA VAL A 18 5.75 -4.50 4.27
C VAL A 18 5.79 -5.73 5.19
N LEU A 19 5.81 -6.94 4.62
CA LEU A 19 5.80 -8.20 5.36
C LEU A 19 7.10 -8.39 6.16
N ASP A 20 8.26 -8.11 5.57
CA ASP A 20 9.56 -8.22 6.25
C ASP A 20 9.61 -7.32 7.49
N ARG A 21 9.09 -6.09 7.42
CA ARG A 21 9.06 -5.19 8.59
C ARG A 21 7.99 -5.61 9.61
N ALA A 22 6.91 -6.21 9.15
CA ALA A 22 5.83 -6.66 10.01
C ALA A 22 6.20 -7.92 10.81
N ASP A 23 6.96 -8.85 10.25
CA ASP A 23 7.56 -9.98 11.00
C ASP A 23 8.53 -9.53 12.11
N HIS A 24 9.20 -8.38 11.92
CA HIS A 24 10.15 -7.86 12.92
C HIS A 24 9.51 -6.94 13.98
N HIS A 25 8.49 -6.16 13.61
CA HIS A 25 7.95 -5.09 14.47
C HIS A 25 6.42 -4.91 14.45
N ALA A 26 5.67 -5.58 13.57
CA ALA A 26 4.24 -5.31 13.34
C ALA A 26 3.41 -6.54 12.93
N ASN A 27 3.39 -7.58 13.77
CA ASN A 27 2.64 -8.83 13.54
C ASN A 27 1.14 -8.64 13.22
N ASN A 28 0.57 -7.45 13.50
CA ASN A 28 -0.83 -7.14 13.29
C ASN A 28 -1.23 -6.82 11.83
N VAL A 29 -0.30 -6.68 10.89
CA VAL A 29 -0.66 -6.30 9.49
C VAL A 29 -0.27 -7.33 8.44
N ASN A 30 0.44 -8.40 8.83
CA ASN A 30 0.86 -9.47 7.92
C ASN A 30 -0.33 -10.10 7.17
N GLU A 31 -1.41 -10.37 7.89
CA GLU A 31 -2.59 -11.07 7.34
C GLU A 31 -3.40 -10.19 6.38
N VAL A 32 -3.42 -8.87 6.58
CA VAL A 32 -4.24 -7.95 5.78
C VAL A 32 -3.48 -7.38 4.56
N ALA A 33 -2.15 -7.41 4.56
CA ALA A 33 -1.33 -6.84 3.47
C ALA A 33 -1.63 -7.48 2.11
N LEU A 34 -1.80 -8.80 2.06
CA LEU A 34 -2.15 -9.51 0.82
C LEU A 34 -3.57 -9.18 0.34
N ALA A 35 -4.54 -9.08 1.27
CA ALA A 35 -5.90 -8.69 0.95
C ALA A 35 -5.95 -7.27 0.37
N ILE A 36 -5.22 -6.33 0.99
CA ILE A 36 -5.10 -4.95 0.50
C ILE A 36 -4.47 -4.92 -0.90
N ALA A 37 -3.40 -5.67 -1.15
CA ALA A 37 -2.80 -5.72 -2.48
C ALA A 37 -3.75 -6.29 -3.55
N GLY A 38 -4.48 -7.36 -3.22
CA GLY A 38 -5.52 -7.91 -4.10
C GLY A 38 -6.61 -6.88 -4.40
N ALA A 39 -7.08 -6.17 -3.37
CA ALA A 39 -8.09 -5.11 -3.52
C ALA A 39 -7.58 -3.96 -4.40
N VAL A 40 -6.36 -3.46 -4.19
CA VAL A 40 -5.77 -2.38 -5.00
C VAL A 40 -5.67 -2.77 -6.47
N VAL A 41 -5.22 -3.99 -6.76
CA VAL A 41 -5.14 -4.49 -8.15
C VAL A 41 -6.53 -4.62 -8.77
N TRP A 42 -7.54 -4.99 -7.99
CA TRP A 42 -8.92 -5.12 -8.46
C TRP A 42 -9.58 -3.78 -8.80
N ILE A 43 -9.37 -2.75 -7.97
CA ILE A 43 -10.16 -1.50 -8.04
C ILE A 43 -9.43 -0.34 -8.72
N LYS A 44 -8.12 -0.44 -8.99
CA LYS A 44 -7.35 0.67 -9.56
C LYS A 44 -7.79 1.03 -10.99
N ASP A 45 -7.67 2.31 -11.32
CA ASP A 45 -7.70 2.81 -12.70
C ASP A 45 -6.51 2.27 -13.51
N ASP A 46 -6.47 2.50 -14.82
CA ASP A 46 -5.35 2.10 -15.70
C ASP A 46 -4.01 2.82 -15.42
N LYS A 47 -3.99 3.80 -14.51
CA LYS A 47 -2.76 4.50 -14.12
C LYS A 47 -1.80 3.54 -13.38
N PRO A 48 -0.48 3.66 -13.59
CA PRO A 48 0.49 2.80 -12.89
C PRO A 48 0.44 2.94 -11.37
N LEU A 49 0.81 1.88 -10.66
CA LEU A 49 1.13 1.97 -9.23
C LEU A 49 2.40 2.79 -9.03
N GLU A 50 2.46 3.60 -7.97
CA GLU A 50 3.68 4.30 -7.58
C GLU A 50 4.05 3.93 -6.15
N VAL A 51 5.33 3.69 -5.90
CA VAL A 51 5.88 3.60 -4.53
C VAL A 51 6.82 4.78 -4.35
N ARG A 52 6.58 5.60 -3.32
CA ARG A 52 7.42 6.75 -3.02
C ARG A 52 8.11 6.53 -1.68
N ALA A 53 9.44 6.62 -1.66
CA ALA A 53 10.23 6.73 -0.44
C ALA A 53 10.40 8.21 -0.06
N MET A 54 10.52 8.50 1.25
CA MET A 54 10.77 9.86 1.74
C MET A 54 12.13 9.89 2.43
N ASN A 55 13.05 10.73 1.95
CA ASN A 55 14.40 10.95 2.49
C ASN A 55 15.30 9.69 2.60
N GLY A 56 15.27 8.81 1.59
CA GLY A 56 16.14 7.63 1.57
C GLY A 56 15.76 6.52 2.56
N GLU A 57 14.84 6.81 3.48
CA GLU A 57 14.17 5.80 4.29
C GLU A 57 12.96 5.26 3.56
N VAL A 58 12.84 3.94 3.58
CA VAL A 58 11.74 3.18 2.98
C VAL A 58 10.48 3.36 3.83
N LYS A 59 9.91 4.57 3.81
CA LYS A 59 8.52 4.81 4.19
C LYS A 59 7.69 4.34 3.00
N ASN A 60 7.41 3.04 2.94
CA ASN A 60 6.66 2.39 1.87
C ASN A 60 5.25 2.98 1.77
N VAL A 61 5.09 4.03 0.99
CA VAL A 61 3.78 4.58 0.64
C VAL A 61 3.43 4.08 -0.75
N LEU A 62 2.39 3.24 -0.82
CA LEU A 62 1.81 2.80 -2.08
C LEU A 62 0.76 3.81 -2.52
N TRP A 63 0.88 4.28 -3.76
CA TRP A 63 -0.08 5.19 -4.37
C TRP A 63 -0.77 4.53 -5.55
N PHE A 64 -2.06 4.79 -5.64
CA PHE A 64 -2.92 4.28 -6.70
C PHE A 64 -4.07 5.25 -6.95
N TRP A 65 -4.77 5.04 -8.07
CA TRP A 65 -5.90 5.86 -8.50
C TRP A 65 -7.15 4.99 -8.59
N VAL A 66 -8.29 5.53 -8.17
CA VAL A 66 -9.62 4.91 -8.30
C VAL A 66 -10.62 5.99 -8.72
N SER A 67 -11.29 5.80 -9.85
CA SER A 67 -12.26 6.74 -10.42
C SER A 67 -11.71 8.17 -10.52
N GLY A 68 -10.44 8.30 -10.91
CA GLY A 68 -9.76 9.60 -11.03
C GLY A 68 -9.30 10.24 -9.72
N ASN A 69 -9.56 9.61 -8.56
CA ASN A 69 -9.09 10.07 -7.25
C ASN A 69 -7.81 9.33 -6.84
N ARG A 70 -6.88 10.05 -6.19
CA ARG A 70 -5.60 9.50 -5.76
C ARG A 70 -5.64 9.10 -4.29
N TYR A 71 -5.10 7.93 -3.98
CA TYR A 71 -5.03 7.39 -2.63
C TYR A 71 -3.60 6.99 -2.24
N ALA A 72 -3.33 7.01 -0.94
CA ALA A 72 -2.07 6.60 -0.34
C ALA A 72 -2.32 5.54 0.73
N LEU A 73 -1.60 4.42 0.65
CA LEU A 73 -1.52 3.40 1.68
C LEU A 73 -0.16 3.47 2.35
N SER A 74 -0.16 3.63 3.67
CA SER A 74 1.06 3.69 4.47
C SER A 74 0.83 3.10 5.85
N TYR A 75 1.86 2.48 6.41
CA TYR A 75 1.83 2.02 7.78
C TYR A 75 1.95 3.20 8.75
N ASN A 76 0.97 3.34 9.65
CA ASN A 76 1.01 4.29 10.75
C ASN A 76 1.64 3.61 11.98
N HIS A 77 2.84 4.06 12.35
CA HIS A 77 3.60 3.52 13.46
C HIS A 77 3.01 3.84 14.85
N ASP A 78 2.20 4.89 14.97
CA ASP A 78 1.62 5.31 16.25
C ASP A 78 0.49 4.37 16.68
N ILE A 79 -0.31 3.88 15.72
CA ILE A 79 -1.46 3.00 15.97
C ILE A 79 -1.23 1.55 15.53
N GLY A 80 -0.15 1.28 14.80
CA GLY A 80 0.21 -0.06 14.34
C GLY A 80 -0.70 -0.62 13.24
N GLN A 81 -1.20 0.23 12.35
CA GLN A 81 -2.18 -0.12 11.32
C GLN A 81 -1.77 0.42 9.95
N ILE A 82 -2.30 -0.17 8.87
CA ILE A 82 -2.18 0.40 7.53
C ILE A 82 -3.28 1.42 7.33
N GLU A 83 -2.94 2.69 7.12
CA GLU A 83 -3.90 3.75 6.84
C GLU A 83 -4.09 3.96 5.34
N LEU A 84 -5.34 4.18 4.94
CA LEU A 84 -5.73 4.67 3.63
C LEU A 84 -6.08 6.15 3.73
N ARG A 85 -5.36 6.97 2.97
CA ARG A 85 -5.53 8.43 2.95
C ARG A 85 -5.88 8.94 1.55
N GLU A 86 -6.69 9.99 1.51
CA GLU A 86 -7.05 10.67 0.27
C GLU A 86 -6.00 11.72 -0.12
N LYS A 87 -5.67 11.77 -1.42
CA LYS A 87 -4.87 12.79 -2.11
C LYS A 87 -3.41 12.94 -1.68
N SER A 88 -3.09 12.82 -0.39
CA SER A 88 -1.73 12.94 0.14
C SER A 88 -1.47 12.04 1.34
N THR A 89 -0.21 11.85 1.72
CA THR A 89 0.17 11.15 2.96
C THR A 89 -0.22 11.87 4.24
N GLN A 90 -0.53 13.16 4.14
CA GLN A 90 -1.06 13.98 5.24
C GLN A 90 -2.57 14.25 5.07
N GLY A 91 -3.18 13.64 4.06
CA GLY A 91 -4.60 13.79 3.78
C GLY A 91 -5.47 13.13 4.83
N LYS A 92 -6.79 13.28 4.66
CA LYS A 92 -7.80 12.66 5.51
C LYS A 92 -7.62 11.14 5.48
N SER A 93 -7.46 10.53 6.65
CA SER A 93 -7.58 9.08 6.82
C SER A 93 -9.05 8.70 6.64
N ILE A 94 -9.31 7.81 5.70
CA ILE A 94 -10.67 7.35 5.37
C ILE A 94 -10.91 5.90 5.77
N ALA A 95 -9.84 5.13 5.99
CA ALA A 95 -9.89 3.80 6.56
C ALA A 95 -8.54 3.47 7.21
N SER A 96 -8.56 2.53 8.14
CA SER A 96 -7.37 1.98 8.76
C SER A 96 -7.57 0.48 8.91
N PHE A 97 -6.51 -0.29 8.66
CA PHE A 97 -6.59 -1.74 8.54
C PHE A 97 -5.63 -2.44 9.49
N SER A 98 -6.10 -3.53 10.10
CA SER A 98 -5.33 -4.38 10.99
C SER A 98 -5.77 -5.84 10.90
N LYS A 99 -5.19 -6.70 11.74
CA LYS A 99 -5.62 -8.08 11.89
C LYS A 99 -7.08 -8.11 12.36
N GLY A 100 -7.99 -8.53 11.47
CA GLY A 100 -9.43 -8.61 11.73
C GLY A 100 -10.33 -7.67 10.92
N LEU A 101 -9.75 -6.89 10.00
CA LEU A 101 -10.27 -5.74 9.23
C LEU A 101 -9.75 -4.42 9.79
#